data_AF-A0A835XJD0-F1
#
_entry.id   AF-A0A835XJD0-F1
#
_cell.length_a   1.000
_cell.length_b   1.000
_cell.length_c   1.000
_cell.angle_alpha   90.00
_cell.angle_beta   90.00
_cell.angle_gamma   90.00
#
_symmetry.space_group_name_H-M   'P 1'
#
loop_
_entity.id
_entity.type
_entity.pdbx_description
1 polymer ?
#
loop_
_entity_poly.entity_id
_entity_poly.type
_entity_poly.pdbx_seq_one_letter_code
_entity_poly.pdbx_strand_id
1 'polypeptide(L)'
;MAKRKRGPDGPLSDSPPDLHILVAGREEPLLAHRRVLSLFSGVVDGLPSNTDGSPTPWDLRGLVLEGESEPVAAAVVECWLDAAYSRVDASRKLPAPATLAEARPLLLFADAVDTTQAVLQALGRALAERPDLALTVAVGELKVDVQLKGRMHYIAEEALEYGLEPSGSRPGSWCTLVAKEAFQPHAEAFPSAVARELESWLHLAGRLNLVPLARLLTSFIKVHIMPNVRSILLPSICSVFSPRVLQFMPRELLLEAYVRDTLVERPAQTSLSASELTLTAASPISSTWFGKPLNSTLKAKVESMADGCSKVIINDSTDIPLHATLGGPARGVCARVVEEVVAKALEDD
;
A
#
# COMPACT_ATOMS: atom_id res chain seq x y z
N MET A 1 -48.85 -2.15 -1.51
CA MET A 1 -47.63 -2.75 -2.11
C MET A 1 -47.13 -3.86 -1.20
N ALA A 2 -47.35 -5.11 -1.59
CA ALA A 2 -46.96 -6.27 -0.78
C ALA A 2 -45.42 -6.41 -0.74
N LYS A 3 -44.83 -6.34 0.45
CA LYS A 3 -43.42 -6.68 0.68
C LYS A 3 -43.24 -8.18 0.41
N ARG A 4 -42.59 -8.51 -0.71
CA ARG A 4 -42.24 -9.89 -1.09
C ARG A 4 -41.30 -10.46 -0.01
N LYS A 5 -41.77 -11.43 0.78
CA LYS A 5 -40.92 -12.21 1.70
C LYS A 5 -39.88 -12.95 0.84
N ARG A 6 -38.59 -12.64 1.01
CA ARG A 6 -37.50 -13.45 0.46
C ARG A 6 -37.53 -14.81 1.16
N GLY A 7 -37.78 -15.86 0.37
CA GLY A 7 -37.59 -17.24 0.82
C GLY A 7 -36.10 -17.56 1.03
N PRO A 8 -35.78 -18.72 1.62
CA PRO A 8 -34.41 -19.19 1.81
C PRO A 8 -33.70 -19.56 0.50
N ASP A 9 -34.44 -19.72 -0.61
CA ASP A 9 -33.88 -19.94 -1.93
C ASP A 9 -33.34 -18.60 -2.49
N GLY A 10 -32.02 -18.53 -2.66
CA GLY A 10 -31.35 -17.36 -3.19
C GLY A 10 -31.88 -16.98 -4.58
N PRO A 11 -31.75 -15.72 -5.01
CA PRO A 11 -32.31 -15.22 -6.28
C PRO A 11 -31.77 -15.91 -7.55
N LEU A 12 -30.87 -16.89 -7.42
CA LEU A 12 -30.18 -17.60 -8.48
C LEU A 12 -30.48 -19.10 -8.51
N SER A 13 -31.26 -19.65 -7.56
CA SER A 13 -31.53 -21.11 -7.48
C SER A 13 -32.29 -21.67 -8.68
N ASP A 14 -33.02 -20.81 -9.40
CA ASP A 14 -34.01 -21.24 -10.38
C ASP A 14 -33.55 -21.07 -11.84
N SER A 15 -32.35 -20.53 -12.08
CA SER A 15 -31.79 -20.32 -13.43
C SER A 15 -30.50 -21.11 -13.61
N PRO A 16 -30.36 -21.91 -14.68
CA PRO A 16 -29.08 -22.53 -14.99
C PRO A 16 -28.03 -21.46 -15.38
N PRO A 17 -26.73 -21.70 -15.14
CA PRO A 17 -25.65 -20.88 -15.66
C PRO A 17 -25.67 -20.84 -17.20
N ASP A 18 -25.60 -19.65 -17.77
CA ASP A 18 -25.70 -19.36 -19.20
C ASP A 18 -24.40 -18.77 -19.79
N LEU A 19 -23.35 -18.64 -18.98
CA LEU A 19 -22.01 -18.20 -19.36
C LEU A 19 -20.98 -19.29 -19.05
N HIS A 20 -20.21 -19.69 -20.06
CA HIS A 20 -19.13 -20.65 -19.95
C HIS A 20 -17.79 -19.95 -20.11
N ILE A 21 -17.04 -19.81 -19.02
CA ILE A 21 -15.75 -19.12 -19.00
C ILE A 21 -14.65 -20.16 -19.22
N LEU A 22 -13.94 -20.05 -20.34
CA LEU A 22 -12.86 -20.96 -20.71
C LEU A 22 -11.54 -20.39 -20.20
N VAL A 23 -10.80 -21.15 -19.39
CA VAL A 23 -9.53 -20.71 -18.80
C VAL A 23 -8.41 -21.69 -19.14
N ALA A 24 -7.19 -21.19 -19.27
CA ALA A 24 -6.03 -22.04 -19.58
C ALA A 24 -5.82 -23.10 -18.49
N GLY A 25 -5.42 -24.30 -18.90
CA GLY A 25 -5.12 -25.40 -17.98
C GLY A 25 -6.34 -26.10 -17.36
N ARG A 26 -7.57 -25.76 -17.79
CA ARG A 26 -8.80 -26.41 -17.32
C ARG A 26 -9.59 -26.99 -18.51
N GLU A 27 -9.99 -28.25 -18.41
CA GLU A 27 -10.79 -28.92 -19.44
C GLU A 27 -12.26 -28.46 -19.41
N GLU A 28 -12.83 -28.31 -18.20
CA GLU A 28 -14.21 -27.89 -18.01
C GLU A 28 -14.32 -26.37 -17.83
N PRO A 29 -15.34 -25.72 -18.42
CA PRO A 29 -15.58 -24.29 -18.24
C PRO A 29 -15.97 -23.96 -16.80
N LEU A 30 -15.59 -22.76 -16.36
CA LEU A 30 -16.18 -22.13 -15.19
C LEU A 30 -17.59 -21.65 -15.54
N LEU A 31 -18.58 -22.06 -14.74
CA LEU A 31 -19.98 -21.76 -14.99
C LEU A 31 -20.41 -20.49 -14.24
N ALA A 32 -21.08 -19.58 -14.95
CA ALA A 32 -21.60 -18.35 -14.39
C ALA A 32 -22.91 -17.91 -15.05
N HIS A 33 -23.59 -16.94 -14.44
CA HIS A 33 -24.75 -16.25 -14.95
C HIS A 33 -24.30 -14.93 -15.59
N ARG A 34 -24.48 -14.83 -16.91
CA ARG A 34 -24.17 -13.62 -17.68
C ARG A 34 -24.85 -12.40 -17.10
N ARG A 35 -26.15 -12.51 -16.77
CA ARG A 35 -26.96 -11.42 -16.20
C ARG A 35 -26.42 -10.90 -14.86
N VAL A 36 -25.76 -11.75 -14.07
CA VAL A 36 -25.13 -11.32 -12.82
C VAL A 36 -23.83 -10.59 -13.13
N LEU A 37 -22.98 -11.21 -13.95
CA LEU A 37 -21.65 -10.68 -14.22
C LEU A 37 -21.65 -9.42 -15.07
N SER A 38 -22.64 -9.19 -15.92
CA SER A 38 -22.79 -7.93 -16.66
C SER A 38 -23.04 -6.72 -15.74
N LEU A 39 -23.49 -6.95 -14.50
CA LEU A 39 -23.60 -5.88 -13.50
C LEU A 39 -22.24 -5.48 -12.92
N PHE A 40 -21.21 -6.30 -13.11
CA PHE A 40 -19.92 -6.17 -12.44
C PHE A 40 -18.72 -6.14 -13.39
N SER A 41 -18.89 -6.43 -14.68
CA SER A 41 -17.87 -6.41 -15.72
C SER A 41 -18.41 -5.78 -17.01
N GLY A 42 -17.78 -4.70 -17.47
CA GLY A 42 -18.10 -4.08 -18.76
C GLY A 42 -17.81 -5.01 -19.95
N VAL A 43 -16.78 -5.86 -19.82
CA VAL A 43 -16.45 -6.87 -20.84
C VAL A 43 -17.58 -7.90 -20.98
N VAL A 44 -18.10 -8.42 -19.87
CA VAL A 44 -19.19 -9.40 -19.91
C VAL A 44 -20.48 -8.79 -20.44
N ASP A 45 -20.78 -7.54 -20.09
CA ASP A 45 -21.94 -6.81 -20.63
C ASP A 45 -21.89 -6.74 -22.17
N GLY A 46 -20.69 -6.49 -22.72
CA GLY A 46 -20.45 -6.38 -24.16
C GLY A 46 -20.36 -7.70 -24.94
N LEU A 47 -20.43 -8.88 -24.30
CA LEU A 47 -20.32 -10.15 -25.02
C LEU A 47 -21.48 -10.36 -26.02
N PRO A 48 -21.31 -11.07 -27.14
CA PRO A 48 -22.44 -11.42 -28.01
C PRO A 48 -23.42 -12.35 -27.26
N SER A 49 -24.72 -12.14 -27.42
CA SER A 49 -25.74 -13.05 -26.88
C SER A 49 -26.04 -14.15 -27.89
N ASN A 50 -26.04 -15.40 -27.44
CA ASN A 50 -26.41 -16.53 -28.27
C ASN A 50 -27.94 -16.61 -28.41
N THR A 51 -28.44 -16.53 -29.63
CA THR A 51 -29.89 -16.57 -29.94
C THR A 51 -30.47 -17.99 -29.96
N ASP A 52 -29.62 -19.01 -29.98
CA ASP A 52 -29.98 -20.42 -30.05
C ASP A 52 -30.19 -21.07 -28.65
N GLY A 53 -30.06 -20.28 -27.59
CA GLY A 53 -30.18 -20.75 -26.20
C GLY A 53 -28.96 -21.53 -25.70
N SER A 54 -27.88 -21.61 -26.48
CA SER A 54 -26.62 -22.20 -26.02
C SER A 54 -25.90 -21.26 -25.04
N PRO A 55 -25.12 -21.80 -24.08
CA PRO A 55 -24.32 -20.97 -23.18
C PRO A 55 -23.35 -20.08 -23.96
N THR A 56 -23.23 -18.82 -23.55
CA THR A 56 -22.29 -17.87 -24.16
C THR A 56 -20.86 -18.24 -23.74
N PRO A 57 -19.93 -18.49 -24.69
CA PRO A 57 -18.54 -18.72 -24.35
C PRO A 57 -17.83 -17.39 -24.06
N TRP A 58 -17.04 -17.36 -22.99
CA TRP A 58 -16.08 -16.28 -22.70
C TRP A 58 -14.69 -16.87 -22.60
N ASP A 59 -13.88 -16.69 -23.65
CA ASP A 59 -12.57 -17.33 -23.76
C ASP A 59 -11.45 -16.46 -23.17
N LEU A 60 -10.89 -16.91 -22.04
CA LEU A 60 -9.79 -16.29 -21.32
C LEU A 60 -8.46 -17.06 -21.48
N ARG A 61 -8.41 -18.13 -22.29
CA ARG A 61 -7.23 -19.00 -22.41
C ARG A 61 -5.98 -18.28 -22.95
N GLY A 62 -6.17 -17.17 -23.65
CA GLY A 62 -5.09 -16.31 -24.15
C GLY A 62 -4.88 -15.02 -23.36
N LEU A 63 -5.63 -14.80 -22.26
CA LEU A 63 -5.51 -13.56 -21.48
C LEU A 63 -4.25 -13.63 -20.60
N VAL A 64 -3.22 -12.87 -20.96
CA VAL A 64 -2.00 -12.70 -20.17
C VAL A 64 -2.07 -11.36 -19.44
N LEU A 65 -1.87 -11.37 -18.12
CA LEU A 65 -1.93 -10.18 -17.29
C LEU A 65 -0.64 -9.35 -17.41
N GLU A 66 -0.72 -8.06 -17.12
CA GLU A 66 0.43 -7.15 -17.15
C GLU A 66 1.57 -7.67 -16.24
N GLY A 67 2.75 -7.87 -16.83
CA GLY A 67 3.94 -8.35 -16.11
C GLY A 67 4.03 -9.87 -15.94
N GLU A 68 3.04 -10.62 -16.42
CA GLU A 68 3.06 -12.09 -16.42
C GLU A 68 3.46 -12.64 -17.79
N SER A 69 3.99 -13.86 -17.82
CA SER A 69 4.30 -14.59 -19.05
C SER A 69 3.29 -15.70 -19.38
N GLU A 70 2.50 -16.11 -18.39
CA GLU A 70 1.53 -17.19 -18.51
C GLU A 70 0.09 -16.64 -18.54
N PRO A 71 -0.85 -17.36 -19.17
CA PRO A 71 -2.26 -16.99 -19.12
C PRO A 71 -2.81 -16.96 -17.68
N VAL A 72 -3.87 -16.18 -17.47
CA VAL A 72 -4.52 -16.04 -16.18
C VAL A 72 -4.93 -17.41 -15.61
N ALA A 73 -4.54 -17.68 -14.37
CA ALA A 73 -4.87 -18.93 -13.71
C ALA A 73 -6.36 -19.01 -13.34
N ALA A 74 -6.95 -20.20 -13.41
CA ALA A 74 -8.34 -20.45 -13.03
C ALA A 74 -8.68 -19.96 -11.61
N ALA A 75 -7.75 -20.13 -10.66
CA ALA A 75 -7.92 -19.67 -9.28
C ALA A 75 -8.13 -18.15 -9.17
N VAL A 76 -7.50 -17.36 -10.04
CA VAL A 76 -7.67 -15.89 -10.08
C VAL A 76 -9.08 -15.55 -10.58
N VAL A 77 -9.54 -16.23 -11.63
CA VAL A 77 -10.89 -16.05 -12.18
C VAL A 77 -11.95 -16.47 -11.17
N GLU A 78 -11.77 -17.61 -10.48
CA GLU A 78 -12.67 -18.08 -9.41
C GLU A 78 -12.73 -17.07 -8.25
N CYS A 79 -11.59 -16.54 -7.83
CA CYS A 79 -11.49 -15.52 -6.79
C CYS A 79 -12.25 -14.24 -7.19
N TRP A 80 -12.12 -13.81 -8.44
CA TRP A 80 -12.89 -12.68 -8.97
C TRP A 80 -14.40 -12.98 -9.03
N LEU A 81 -14.79 -14.19 -9.44
CA LEU A 81 -16.20 -14.63 -9.41
C LEU A 81 -16.74 -14.58 -7.99
N ASP A 82 -16.02 -15.07 -6.98
CA ASP A 82 -16.43 -14.98 -5.58
C ASP A 82 -16.64 -13.53 -5.13
N ALA A 83 -15.74 -12.62 -5.54
CA ALA A 83 -15.88 -11.20 -5.26
C ALA A 83 -17.15 -10.61 -5.89
N ALA A 84 -17.41 -10.87 -7.17
CA ALA A 84 -18.60 -10.40 -7.87
C ALA A 84 -19.89 -11.00 -7.28
N TYR A 85 -19.91 -12.31 -7.04
CA TYR A 85 -21.09 -13.01 -6.54
C TYR A 85 -21.40 -12.72 -5.08
N SER A 86 -20.41 -12.40 -4.23
CA SER A 86 -20.64 -12.01 -2.83
C SER A 86 -21.62 -10.82 -2.67
N ARG A 87 -21.84 -10.05 -3.75
CA ARG A 87 -22.78 -8.93 -3.81
C ARG A 87 -24.24 -9.36 -3.97
N VAL A 88 -24.49 -10.54 -4.54
CA VAL A 88 -25.82 -11.05 -4.90
C VAL A 88 -26.18 -12.36 -4.21
N ASP A 89 -25.16 -13.08 -3.73
CA ASP A 89 -25.26 -14.36 -3.05
C ASP A 89 -24.50 -14.29 -1.73
N ALA A 90 -25.25 -14.34 -0.62
CA ALA A 90 -24.67 -14.25 0.73
C ALA A 90 -23.87 -15.50 1.14
N SER A 91 -23.99 -16.61 0.41
CA SER A 91 -23.16 -17.81 0.64
C SER A 91 -21.73 -17.63 0.12
N ARG A 92 -21.53 -16.75 -0.86
CA ARG A 92 -20.23 -16.40 -1.43
C ARG A 92 -19.55 -15.34 -0.57
N LYS A 93 -18.26 -15.55 -0.29
CA LYS A 93 -17.47 -14.63 0.52
C LYS A 93 -16.57 -13.80 -0.37
N LEU A 94 -16.42 -12.52 -0.02
CA LEU A 94 -15.40 -11.69 -0.64
C LEU A 94 -14.02 -12.31 -0.34
N PRO A 95 -13.20 -12.58 -1.35
CA PRO A 95 -11.86 -13.10 -1.11
C PRO A 95 -11.03 -12.06 -0.36
N ALA A 96 -10.19 -12.56 0.55
CA ALA A 96 -9.23 -11.76 1.28
C ALA A 96 -7.83 -12.33 1.04
N PRO A 97 -7.13 -11.89 -0.04
CA PRO A 97 -5.73 -12.28 -0.27
C PRO A 97 -4.89 -11.99 0.96
N ALA A 98 -3.93 -12.87 1.29
CA ALA A 98 -3.10 -12.74 2.50
C ALA A 98 -2.05 -11.65 2.34
N THR A 99 -1.50 -11.54 1.13
CA THR A 99 -0.42 -10.61 0.80
C THR A 99 -0.80 -9.74 -0.38
N LEU A 100 -0.08 -8.62 -0.56
CA LEU A 100 -0.20 -7.84 -1.77
C LEU A 100 0.19 -8.65 -3.01
N ALA A 101 1.24 -9.49 -2.93
CA ALA A 101 1.66 -10.34 -4.03
C ALA A 101 0.52 -11.27 -4.52
N GLU A 102 -0.24 -11.89 -3.62
CA GLU A 102 -1.41 -12.69 -3.96
C GLU A 102 -2.59 -11.87 -4.51
N ALA A 103 -2.73 -10.62 -4.07
CA ALA A 103 -3.79 -9.73 -4.54
C ALA A 103 -3.55 -9.20 -5.96
N ARG A 104 -2.28 -9.12 -6.39
CA ARG A 104 -1.91 -8.47 -7.66
C ARG A 104 -2.58 -9.11 -8.87
N PRO A 105 -2.55 -10.43 -9.09
CA PRO A 105 -3.20 -11.05 -10.24
C PRO A 105 -4.72 -10.82 -10.23
N LEU A 106 -5.35 -10.86 -9.06
CA LEU A 106 -6.79 -10.58 -8.91
C LEU A 106 -7.13 -9.15 -9.33
N LEU A 107 -6.35 -8.16 -8.90
CA LEU A 107 -6.59 -6.76 -9.24
C LEU A 107 -6.30 -6.46 -10.71
N LEU A 108 -5.23 -7.02 -11.28
CA LEU A 108 -4.92 -6.91 -12.71
C LEU A 108 -5.99 -7.59 -13.58
N PHE A 109 -6.50 -8.74 -13.16
CA PHE A 109 -7.61 -9.39 -13.84
C PHE A 109 -8.89 -8.54 -13.73
N ALA A 110 -9.18 -7.99 -12.55
CA ALA A 110 -10.33 -7.12 -12.33
C ALA A 110 -10.28 -5.88 -13.24
N ASP A 111 -9.09 -5.30 -13.44
CA ASP A 111 -8.83 -4.24 -14.40
C ASP A 111 -9.12 -4.67 -15.84
N ALA A 112 -8.55 -5.80 -16.26
CA ALA A 112 -8.66 -6.32 -17.62
C ALA A 112 -10.10 -6.64 -18.05
N VAL A 113 -10.96 -7.01 -17.09
CA VAL A 113 -12.38 -7.31 -17.34
C VAL A 113 -13.31 -6.13 -17.05
N ASP A 114 -12.76 -4.92 -16.87
CA ASP A 114 -13.49 -3.68 -16.56
C ASP A 114 -14.45 -3.87 -15.37
N THR A 115 -13.87 -4.26 -14.23
CA THR A 115 -14.64 -4.53 -13.01
C THR A 115 -15.21 -3.25 -12.42
N THR A 116 -16.49 -3.29 -12.07
CA THR A 116 -17.15 -2.13 -11.46
C THR A 116 -16.51 -1.67 -10.16
N GLN A 117 -16.60 -0.36 -9.91
CA GLN A 117 -16.09 0.28 -8.70
C GLN A 117 -16.66 -0.32 -7.41
N ALA A 118 -17.89 -0.82 -7.40
CA ALA A 118 -18.47 -1.43 -6.20
C ALA A 118 -17.68 -2.65 -5.71
N VAL A 119 -17.19 -3.49 -6.63
CA VAL A 119 -16.38 -4.68 -6.31
C VAL A 119 -14.94 -4.26 -5.99
N LEU A 120 -14.36 -3.36 -6.79
CA LEU A 120 -13.01 -2.85 -6.56
C LEU A 120 -12.87 -2.17 -5.19
N GLN A 121 -13.80 -1.31 -4.78
CA GLN A 121 -13.78 -0.68 -3.45
C GLN A 121 -13.89 -1.71 -2.32
N ALA A 122 -14.68 -2.78 -2.51
CA ALA A 122 -14.79 -3.84 -1.52
C ALA A 122 -13.46 -4.60 -1.37
N LEU A 123 -12.82 -4.97 -2.49
CA LEU A 123 -11.50 -5.59 -2.49
C LEU A 123 -10.44 -4.67 -1.87
N GLY A 124 -10.41 -3.39 -2.28
CA GLY A 124 -9.48 -2.40 -1.76
C GLY A 124 -9.64 -2.19 -0.25
N ARG A 125 -10.88 -2.16 0.25
CA ARG A 125 -11.17 -2.10 1.69
C ARG A 125 -10.73 -3.38 2.41
N ALA A 126 -11.07 -4.55 1.88
CA ALA A 126 -10.70 -5.83 2.48
C ALA A 126 -9.18 -5.95 2.65
N LEU A 127 -8.40 -5.60 1.62
CA LEU A 127 -6.95 -5.51 1.69
C LEU A 127 -6.51 -4.48 2.73
N ALA A 128 -7.03 -3.26 2.65
CA ALA A 128 -6.64 -2.17 3.54
C ALA A 128 -7.05 -2.39 5.00
N GLU A 129 -7.98 -3.29 5.32
CA GLU A 129 -8.40 -3.63 6.69
C GLU A 129 -7.54 -4.75 7.29
N ARG A 130 -6.84 -5.55 6.48
CA ARG A 130 -5.97 -6.63 6.97
C ARG A 130 -4.88 -6.09 7.90
N PRO A 131 -4.70 -6.66 9.10
CA PRO A 131 -3.66 -6.22 10.04
C PRO A 131 -2.26 -6.70 9.63
N ASP A 132 -2.20 -7.83 8.93
CA ASP A 132 -0.98 -8.56 8.54
C ASP A 132 -0.53 -8.27 7.11
N LEU A 133 -1.18 -7.32 6.41
CA LEU A 133 -0.86 -7.01 5.01
C LEU A 133 0.60 -6.59 4.87
N ALA A 134 1.31 -7.26 3.98
CA ALA A 134 2.72 -7.02 3.72
C ALA A 134 3.00 -6.71 2.25
N LEU A 135 4.03 -5.88 2.05
CA LEU A 135 4.69 -5.59 0.80
C LEU A 135 5.88 -6.52 0.64
N THR A 136 5.82 -7.41 -0.35
CA THR A 136 6.94 -8.28 -0.69
C THR A 136 7.97 -7.52 -1.50
N VAL A 137 9.20 -7.42 -1.00
CA VAL A 137 10.33 -6.73 -1.63
C VAL A 137 11.40 -7.75 -1.97
N ALA A 138 11.83 -7.76 -3.24
CA ALA A 138 12.87 -8.66 -3.74
C ALA A 138 14.13 -7.88 -4.20
N VAL A 139 15.30 -8.29 -3.69
CA VAL A 139 16.61 -7.74 -4.02
C VAL A 139 17.60 -8.88 -4.25
N GLY A 140 17.91 -9.18 -5.52
CA GLY A 140 18.68 -10.39 -5.84
C GLY A 140 17.92 -11.64 -5.38
N GLU A 141 18.56 -12.45 -4.54
CA GLU A 141 17.95 -13.65 -3.95
C GLU A 141 17.18 -13.35 -2.65
N LEU A 142 17.36 -12.17 -2.06
CA LEU A 142 16.69 -11.77 -0.83
C LEU A 142 15.24 -11.38 -1.12
N LYS A 143 14.30 -12.05 -0.44
CA LYS A 143 12.86 -11.73 -0.47
C LYS A 143 12.38 -11.44 0.95
N VAL A 144 11.82 -10.25 1.16
CA VAL A 144 11.38 -9.77 2.48
C VAL A 144 9.95 -9.27 2.41
N ASP A 145 9.12 -9.72 3.34
CA ASP A 145 7.77 -9.19 3.53
C ASP A 145 7.78 -8.06 4.57
N VAL A 146 7.59 -6.84 4.09
CA VAL A 146 7.55 -5.60 4.89
C VAL A 146 6.10 -5.31 5.26
N GLN A 147 5.76 -5.36 6.55
CA GLN A 147 4.37 -5.16 6.97
C GLN A 147 3.95 -3.70 6.80
N LEU A 148 2.75 -3.47 6.26
CA LEU A 148 2.26 -2.12 5.98
C LEU A 148 1.64 -1.42 7.20
N LYS A 149 1.41 -2.15 8.30
CA LYS A 149 0.77 -1.67 9.53
C LYS A 149 1.50 -2.17 10.76
N GLY A 150 1.37 -1.44 11.87
CA GLY A 150 1.79 -1.93 13.19
C GLY A 150 3.31 -2.05 13.37
N ARG A 151 4.10 -1.72 12.33
CA ARG A 151 5.56 -1.90 12.32
C ARG A 151 6.24 -0.75 11.62
N MET A 152 7.31 -0.27 12.22
CA MET A 152 8.24 0.64 11.56
C MET A 152 9.54 -0.10 11.27
N HIS A 153 9.97 -0.06 10.02
CA HIS A 153 11.10 -0.81 9.49
C HIS A 153 12.30 0.11 9.29
N TYR A 154 13.49 -0.38 9.63
CA TYR A 154 14.71 0.41 9.65
C TYR A 154 15.91 -0.40 9.20
N ILE A 155 16.89 0.30 8.63
CA ILE A 155 18.23 -0.25 8.39
C ILE A 155 19.14 0.25 9.51
N ALA A 156 19.67 -0.66 10.31
CA ALA A 156 20.60 -0.37 11.40
C ALA A 156 21.75 -1.38 11.35
N GLU A 157 22.99 -0.90 11.43
CA GLU A 157 24.20 -1.74 11.44
C GLU A 157 24.27 -2.78 10.28
N GLU A 158 23.72 -2.41 9.12
CA GLU A 158 23.59 -3.29 7.94
C GLU A 158 22.68 -4.52 8.17
N ALA A 159 21.78 -4.46 9.14
CA ALA A 159 20.66 -5.38 9.33
C ALA A 159 19.33 -4.68 9.03
N LEU A 160 18.32 -5.47 8.63
CA LEU A 160 16.96 -4.98 8.51
C LEU A 160 16.19 -5.34 9.79
N GLU A 161 15.66 -4.33 10.45
CA GLU A 161 14.98 -4.46 11.73
C GLU A 161 13.57 -3.87 11.65
N TYR A 162 12.68 -4.30 12.55
CA TYR A 162 11.42 -3.62 12.79
C TYR A 162 11.17 -3.40 14.27
N GLY A 163 10.55 -2.26 14.59
CA GLY A 163 9.96 -1.99 15.90
C GLY A 163 8.44 -2.14 15.84
N LEU A 164 7.84 -2.68 16.90
CA LEU A 164 6.38 -2.71 17.05
C LEU A 164 5.82 -1.29 17.30
N GLU A 165 4.73 -0.97 16.62
CA GLU A 165 3.87 0.17 16.98
C GLU A 165 3.33 -0.06 18.41
N PRO A 166 3.22 0.98 19.24
CA PRO A 166 3.23 0.87 20.68
C PRO A 166 1.80 0.75 21.17
N SER A 167 1.11 -0.31 20.79
CA SER A 167 -0.12 -0.71 21.48
C SER A 167 0.24 -1.52 22.73
N GLY A 168 0.90 -0.86 23.68
CA GLY A 168 0.59 -1.05 25.09
C GLY A 168 1.09 -2.27 25.88
N SER A 169 2.17 -2.99 25.52
CA SER A 169 2.63 -4.06 26.47
C SER A 169 4.11 -4.35 26.64
N ARG A 170 5.04 -3.90 25.78
CA ARG A 170 6.48 -3.90 26.14
C ARG A 170 7.23 -2.74 25.45
N PRO A 171 7.93 -1.86 26.20
CA PRO A 171 8.98 -1.03 25.60
C PRO A 171 10.15 -1.95 25.20
N GLY A 172 10.69 -1.80 24.00
CA GLY A 172 12.08 -2.21 23.73
C GLY A 172 12.36 -3.36 22.76
N SER A 173 11.38 -4.11 22.25
CA SER A 173 11.71 -5.24 21.35
C SER A 173 11.85 -4.77 19.91
N TRP A 174 13.05 -4.32 19.56
CA TRP A 174 13.51 -4.37 18.17
C TRP A 174 13.62 -5.84 17.77
N CYS A 175 13.05 -6.16 16.63
CA CYS A 175 13.13 -7.50 16.07
C CYS A 175 13.94 -7.44 14.78
N THR A 176 15.02 -8.21 14.72
CA THR A 176 15.76 -8.41 13.49
C THR A 176 14.87 -9.16 12.50
N LEU A 177 14.58 -8.52 11.37
CA LEU A 177 13.85 -9.13 10.26
C LEU A 177 14.80 -9.94 9.38
N VAL A 178 15.97 -9.38 9.09
CA VAL A 178 17.03 -10.02 8.32
C VAL A 178 18.35 -9.75 9.01
N ALA A 179 19.07 -10.83 9.33
CA ALA A 179 20.38 -10.76 9.96
C ALA A 179 21.39 -10.04 9.07
N LYS A 180 22.37 -9.38 9.71
CA LYS A 180 23.38 -8.56 9.07
C LYS A 180 24.07 -9.27 7.92
N GLU A 181 24.53 -10.50 8.13
CA GLU A 181 25.31 -11.27 7.17
C GLU A 181 24.53 -11.55 5.88
N ALA A 182 23.21 -11.70 6.00
CA ALA A 182 22.31 -11.93 4.87
C ALA A 182 21.85 -10.63 4.20
N PHE A 183 21.78 -9.52 4.95
CA PHE A 183 21.28 -8.24 4.44
C PHE A 183 22.37 -7.35 3.84
N GLN A 184 23.59 -7.41 4.36
CA GLN A 184 24.69 -6.52 3.97
C GLN A 184 24.94 -6.46 2.44
N PRO A 185 24.91 -7.56 1.67
CA PRO A 185 25.09 -7.51 0.21
C PRO A 185 23.98 -6.73 -0.52
N HIS A 186 22.83 -6.51 0.13
CA HIS A 186 21.62 -5.94 -0.45
C HIS A 186 21.28 -4.56 0.13
N ALA A 187 21.97 -4.11 1.18
CA ALA A 187 21.61 -2.93 1.96
C ALA A 187 21.49 -1.65 1.12
N GLU A 188 22.39 -1.45 0.15
CA GLU A 188 22.37 -0.27 -0.74
C GLU A 188 21.21 -0.29 -1.73
N ALA A 189 20.86 -1.47 -2.26
CA ALA A 189 19.80 -1.62 -3.27
C ALA A 189 18.40 -1.70 -2.64
N PHE A 190 18.31 -2.04 -1.36
CA PHE A 190 17.04 -2.30 -0.68
C PHE A 190 16.09 -1.09 -0.68
N PRO A 191 16.50 0.15 -0.35
CA PRO A 191 15.60 1.30 -0.38
C PRO A 191 14.96 1.55 -1.75
N SER A 192 15.75 1.38 -2.82
CA SER A 192 15.26 1.52 -4.19
C SER A 192 14.29 0.41 -4.58
N ALA A 193 14.49 -0.81 -4.09
CA ALA A 193 13.55 -1.90 -4.31
C ALA A 193 12.22 -1.67 -3.57
N VAL A 194 12.27 -1.22 -2.31
CA VAL A 194 11.06 -0.83 -1.56
C VAL A 194 10.30 0.27 -2.30
N ALA A 195 11.02 1.31 -2.77
CA ALA A 195 10.40 2.41 -3.50
C ALA A 195 9.74 1.95 -4.80
N ARG A 196 10.38 1.06 -5.57
CA ARG A 196 9.82 0.48 -6.80
C ARG A 196 8.55 -0.33 -6.55
N GLU A 197 8.53 -1.15 -5.49
CA GLU A 197 7.32 -1.92 -5.16
C GLU A 197 6.18 -1.00 -4.71
N LEU A 198 6.47 0.01 -3.88
CA LEU A 198 5.48 1.01 -3.46
C LEU A 198 4.93 1.82 -4.64
N GLU A 199 5.80 2.24 -5.55
CA GLU A 199 5.44 2.93 -6.79
C GLU A 199 4.48 2.07 -7.63
N SER A 200 4.84 0.81 -7.86
CA SER A 200 4.03 -0.13 -8.64
C SER A 200 2.64 -0.35 -8.01
N TRP A 201 2.59 -0.45 -6.68
CA TRP A 201 1.34 -0.61 -5.94
C TRP A 201 0.49 0.66 -5.89
N LEU A 202 1.11 1.83 -5.73
CA LEU A 202 0.40 3.10 -5.79
C LEU A 202 -0.17 3.36 -7.18
N HIS A 203 0.59 3.05 -8.23
CA HIS A 203 0.13 3.16 -9.61
C HIS A 203 -1.11 2.27 -9.84
N LEU A 204 -1.04 0.99 -9.47
CA LEU A 204 -2.16 0.06 -9.61
C LEU A 204 -3.37 0.48 -8.77
N ALA A 205 -3.14 0.89 -7.52
CA ALA A 205 -4.21 1.36 -6.63
C ALA A 205 -4.86 2.64 -7.18
N GLY A 206 -4.08 3.56 -7.72
CA GLY A 206 -4.60 4.76 -8.38
C GLY A 206 -5.42 4.44 -9.62
N ARG A 207 -4.88 3.62 -10.53
CA ARG A 207 -5.53 3.23 -11.79
C ARG A 207 -6.89 2.59 -11.56
N LEU A 208 -6.98 1.72 -10.55
CA LEU A 208 -8.21 1.04 -10.13
C LEU A 208 -9.08 1.87 -9.17
N ASN A 209 -8.65 3.07 -8.80
CA ASN A 209 -9.27 3.96 -7.83
C ASN A 209 -9.47 3.32 -6.44
N LEU A 210 -8.56 2.46 -5.99
CA LEU A 210 -8.58 1.78 -4.69
C LEU A 210 -8.18 2.72 -3.55
N VAL A 211 -9.00 3.74 -3.27
CA VAL A 211 -8.72 4.81 -2.29
C VAL A 211 -8.26 4.28 -0.92
N PRO A 212 -8.89 3.25 -0.31
CA PRO A 212 -8.45 2.74 1.00
C PRO A 212 -7.01 2.20 0.97
N LEU A 213 -6.65 1.50 -0.10
CA LEU A 213 -5.30 0.94 -0.26
C LEU A 213 -4.29 2.04 -0.55
N ALA A 214 -4.61 2.99 -1.44
CA ALA A 214 -3.74 4.13 -1.72
C ALA A 214 -3.47 4.97 -0.45
N ARG A 215 -4.47 5.15 0.44
CA ARG A 215 -4.29 5.79 1.75
C ARG A 215 -3.37 5.00 2.67
N LEU A 216 -3.51 3.68 2.72
CA LEU A 216 -2.66 2.82 3.54
C LEU A 216 -1.20 2.90 3.09
N LEU A 217 -0.94 2.76 1.78
CA LEU A 217 0.39 2.88 1.19
C LEU A 217 1.01 4.27 1.45
N THR A 218 0.22 5.34 1.26
CA THR A 218 0.64 6.71 1.57
C THR A 218 0.97 6.90 3.05
N SER A 219 0.18 6.29 3.94
CA SER A 219 0.43 6.35 5.39
C SER A 219 1.71 5.62 5.77
N PHE A 220 1.94 4.44 5.18
CA PHE A 220 3.18 3.69 5.33
C PHE A 220 4.39 4.53 4.90
N ILE A 221 4.32 5.19 3.73
CA ILE A 221 5.36 6.10 3.23
C ILE A 221 5.63 7.22 4.24
N LYS A 222 4.57 7.91 4.69
CA LYS A 222 4.67 9.02 5.66
C LYS A 222 5.37 8.60 6.96
N VAL A 223 5.06 7.42 7.48
CA VAL A 223 5.71 6.89 8.69
C VAL A 223 7.19 6.61 8.44
N HIS A 224 7.52 6.01 7.30
CA HIS A 224 8.89 5.58 7.01
C HIS A 224 9.81 6.69 6.50
N ILE A 225 9.31 7.89 6.19
CA ILE A 225 10.16 9.07 5.92
C ILE A 225 10.55 9.85 7.19
N MET A 226 9.88 9.61 8.33
CA MET A 226 10.22 10.29 9.58
C MET A 226 11.64 10.01 10.10
N PRO A 227 12.16 8.76 10.07
CA PRO A 227 13.50 8.47 10.58
C PRO A 227 14.58 8.77 9.53
N ASN A 228 15.12 9.99 9.55
CA ASN A 228 16.02 10.51 8.50
C ASN A 228 17.19 9.58 8.12
N VAL A 229 17.94 9.04 9.09
CA VAL A 229 19.19 8.28 8.82
C VAL A 229 19.01 6.76 8.70
N ARG A 230 17.86 6.23 9.14
CA ARG A 230 17.59 4.78 9.21
C ARG A 230 16.40 4.34 8.36
N SER A 231 15.83 5.27 7.60
CA SER A 231 14.67 5.03 6.75
C SER A 231 15.00 4.03 5.66
N ILE A 232 14.12 3.04 5.48
CA ILE A 232 14.13 2.14 4.33
C ILE A 232 13.64 2.80 3.03
N LEU A 233 13.26 4.08 3.05
CA LEU A 233 12.57 4.73 1.92
C LEU A 233 13.11 6.10 1.55
N LEU A 234 13.57 6.90 2.53
CA LEU A 234 13.99 8.28 2.31
C LEU A 234 15.02 8.44 1.19
N PRO A 235 16.04 7.55 1.03
CA PRO A 235 17.00 7.66 -0.07
C PRO A 235 16.36 7.58 -1.47
N SER A 236 15.19 6.94 -1.60
CA SER A 236 14.55 6.63 -2.89
C SER A 236 13.11 7.16 -2.98
N ILE A 237 12.73 8.11 -2.11
CA ILE A 237 11.34 8.60 -2.01
C ILE A 237 10.83 9.25 -3.31
N CYS A 238 11.69 9.96 -4.05
CA CYS A 238 11.33 10.58 -5.32
C CYS A 238 10.90 9.56 -6.38
N SER A 239 11.34 8.31 -6.25
CA SER A 239 10.98 7.23 -7.18
C SER A 239 9.58 6.67 -6.89
N VAL A 240 9.03 6.90 -5.68
CA VAL A 240 7.70 6.41 -5.29
C VAL A 240 6.59 7.18 -6.00
N PHE A 241 6.76 8.49 -6.16
CA PHE A 241 5.81 9.39 -6.80
C PHE A 241 6.25 9.67 -8.25
N SER A 242 6.27 8.61 -9.05
CA SER A 242 6.54 8.70 -10.50
C SER A 242 5.42 9.46 -11.25
N PRO A 243 5.65 9.92 -12.49
CA PRO A 243 4.62 10.58 -13.29
C PRO A 243 3.34 9.73 -13.40
N ARG A 244 3.47 8.43 -13.67
CA ARG A 244 2.31 7.52 -13.76
C ARG A 244 1.55 7.38 -12.44
N VAL A 245 2.24 7.38 -11.30
CA VAL A 245 1.57 7.36 -9.99
C VAL A 245 0.75 8.64 -9.80
N LEU A 246 1.31 9.79 -10.15
CA LEU A 246 0.64 11.08 -10.01
C LEU A 246 -0.57 11.22 -10.95
N GLN A 247 -0.45 10.73 -12.18
CA GLN A 247 -1.52 10.71 -13.17
C GLN A 247 -2.76 9.97 -12.67
N PHE A 248 -2.57 8.84 -11.99
CA PHE A 248 -3.65 7.97 -11.53
C PHE A 248 -3.99 8.14 -10.04
N MET A 249 -3.27 8.97 -9.29
CA MET A 249 -3.55 9.17 -7.87
C MET A 249 -4.97 9.74 -7.69
N PRO A 250 -5.79 9.19 -6.77
CA PRO A 250 -7.12 9.74 -6.51
C PRO A 250 -7.03 11.23 -6.14
N ARG A 251 -7.88 12.05 -6.77
CA ARG A 251 -7.87 13.52 -6.61
C ARG A 251 -8.01 13.93 -5.16
N GLU A 252 -8.78 13.18 -4.38
CA GLU A 252 -8.99 13.41 -2.95
C GLU A 252 -7.68 13.30 -2.17
N LEU A 253 -6.76 12.41 -2.57
CA LEU A 253 -5.47 12.23 -1.91
C LEU A 253 -4.46 13.29 -2.34
N LEU A 254 -4.48 13.69 -3.61
CA LEU A 254 -3.70 14.84 -4.08
C LEU A 254 -4.15 16.13 -3.38
N LEU A 255 -5.46 16.32 -3.23
CA LEU A 255 -6.03 17.42 -2.46
C LEU A 255 -5.70 17.28 -0.96
N GLU A 256 -5.80 16.10 -0.36
CA GLU A 256 -5.41 15.88 1.04
C GLU A 256 -3.93 16.24 1.27
N ALA A 257 -3.04 15.85 0.36
CA ALA A 257 -1.63 16.21 0.40
C ALA A 257 -1.44 17.73 0.24
N TYR A 258 -2.05 18.35 -0.77
CA TYR A 258 -1.98 19.78 -1.02
C TYR A 258 -2.55 20.61 0.14
N VAL A 259 -3.73 20.23 0.63
CA VAL A 259 -4.43 20.87 1.76
C VAL A 259 -3.63 20.69 3.05
N ARG A 260 -3.00 19.52 3.26
CA ARG A 260 -2.07 19.35 4.39
C ARG A 260 -0.88 20.29 4.26
N ASP A 261 -0.28 20.43 3.08
CA ASP A 261 0.88 21.30 2.86
C ASP A 261 0.53 22.80 2.86
N THR A 262 -0.74 23.16 2.64
CA THR A 262 -1.23 24.55 2.61
C THR A 262 -1.96 25.00 3.88
N LEU A 263 -2.64 24.10 4.59
CA LEU A 263 -3.37 24.40 5.84
C LEU A 263 -2.58 24.06 7.11
N VAL A 264 -1.62 23.13 7.04
CA VAL A 264 -0.66 22.98 8.13
C VAL A 264 0.39 24.05 7.89
N GLU A 265 0.32 25.13 8.67
CA GLU A 265 1.37 26.14 8.79
C GLU A 265 2.74 25.45 8.67
N ARG A 266 3.57 25.91 7.72
CA ARG A 266 4.90 25.37 7.49
C ARG A 266 5.60 25.24 8.85
N PRO A 267 5.91 24.03 9.35
CA PRO A 267 6.62 23.91 10.62
C PRO A 267 8.00 24.61 10.57
N ALA A 268 8.47 24.96 9.36
CA ALA A 268 9.69 25.70 9.05
C ALA A 268 9.72 27.19 9.46
N GLN A 269 8.76 27.70 10.22
CA GLN A 269 8.80 29.09 10.73
C GLN A 269 9.22 29.21 12.19
N THR A 270 9.43 28.11 12.89
CA THR A 270 9.92 28.10 14.28
C THR A 270 11.27 27.38 14.35
N SER A 271 12.34 28.13 14.55
CA SER A 271 13.62 27.57 14.95
C SER A 271 13.58 27.28 16.45
N LEU A 272 13.84 26.03 16.81
CA LEU A 272 14.07 25.66 18.21
C LEU A 272 15.53 26.01 18.53
N SER A 273 15.76 26.90 19.48
CA SER A 273 17.07 27.18 20.06
C SER A 273 17.01 26.91 21.56
N ALA A 274 17.83 26.00 22.04
CA ALA A 274 17.93 25.67 23.46
C ALA A 274 19.33 25.13 23.77
N SER A 275 19.97 25.71 24.80
CA SER A 275 21.30 25.31 25.26
C SER A 275 21.29 23.98 26.01
N GLU A 276 20.20 23.67 26.71
CA GLU A 276 19.92 22.37 27.32
C GLU A 276 18.42 22.06 27.22
N LEU A 277 18.08 20.95 26.58
CA LEU A 277 16.73 20.39 26.53
C LEU A 277 16.66 19.17 27.43
N THR A 278 15.57 19.08 28.19
CA THR A 278 15.23 17.86 28.92
C THR A 278 14.20 17.11 28.09
N LEU A 279 14.62 16.00 27.48
CA LEU A 279 13.71 15.09 26.80
C LEU A 279 13.26 14.03 27.79
N THR A 280 11.96 13.91 27.99
CA THR A 280 11.40 12.83 28.78
C THR A 280 10.93 11.72 27.85
N ALA A 281 11.36 10.50 28.10
CA ALA A 281 10.88 9.31 27.41
C ALA A 281 9.44 8.96 27.85
N ALA A 282 8.48 9.86 27.58
CA ALA A 282 7.10 9.82 28.09
C ALA A 282 6.23 8.72 27.46
N SER A 283 6.72 8.07 26.39
CA SER A 283 6.05 6.94 25.75
C SER A 283 6.98 5.72 25.65
N PRO A 284 6.42 4.50 25.55
CA PRO A 284 7.20 3.29 25.26
C PRO A 284 8.05 3.42 23.99
N ILE A 285 7.59 4.15 22.97
CA ILE A 285 8.39 4.45 21.76
C ILE A 285 9.64 5.21 22.13
N SER A 286 9.48 6.36 22.79
CA SER A 286 10.60 7.22 23.13
C SER A 286 11.59 6.51 24.06
N SER A 287 11.11 5.70 25.00
CA SER A 287 11.95 4.87 25.87
C SER A 287 12.80 3.87 25.07
N THR A 288 12.17 3.20 24.10
CA THR A 288 12.82 2.23 23.21
C THR A 288 13.82 2.91 22.27
N TRP A 289 13.41 4.03 21.68
CA TRP A 289 14.20 4.82 20.73
C TRP A 289 15.48 5.38 21.37
N PHE A 290 15.40 5.86 22.61
CA PHE A 290 16.56 6.42 23.31
C PHE A 290 17.35 5.40 24.14
N GLY A 291 16.91 4.14 24.21
CA GLY A 291 17.54 3.12 25.06
C GLY A 291 17.52 3.50 26.55
N LYS A 292 16.45 4.17 27.01
CA LYS A 292 16.31 4.63 28.39
C LYS A 292 14.98 4.18 29.00
N PRO A 293 14.86 4.06 30.34
CA PRO A 293 13.59 3.72 30.99
C PRO A 293 12.45 4.68 30.66
N LEU A 294 11.21 4.21 30.71
CA LEU A 294 10.03 5.06 30.57
C LEU A 294 10.07 6.20 31.61
N ASN A 295 9.69 7.40 31.20
CA ASN A 295 9.73 8.65 31.98
C ASN A 295 11.14 9.09 32.44
N SER A 296 12.21 8.44 31.96
CA SER A 296 13.55 8.94 32.19
C SER A 296 13.81 10.22 31.41
N THR A 297 14.65 11.08 31.98
CA THR A 297 15.06 12.34 31.41
C THR A 297 16.42 12.23 30.75
N LEU A 298 16.54 12.80 29.56
CA LEU A 298 17.75 12.88 28.76
C LEU A 298 18.12 14.35 28.61
N LYS A 299 19.41 14.65 28.79
CA LYS A 299 19.94 15.95 28.39
C LYS A 299 20.20 15.93 26.89
N ALA A 300 19.70 16.93 26.21
CA ALA A 300 19.93 17.14 24.81
C ALA A 300 20.40 18.57 24.54
N LYS A 301 21.15 18.75 23.47
CA LYS A 301 21.48 20.08 22.93
C LYS A 301 20.76 20.26 21.61
N VAL A 302 20.37 21.50 21.31
CA VAL A 302 19.82 21.82 20.00
C VAL A 302 20.79 22.67 19.23
N GLU A 303 21.26 22.15 18.11
CA GLU A 303 22.08 22.88 17.15
C GLU A 303 21.18 23.37 16.02
N SER A 304 21.15 24.69 15.82
CA SER A 304 20.49 25.27 14.65
C SER A 304 21.31 24.96 13.40
N MET A 305 20.65 24.39 12.40
CA MET A 305 21.20 24.06 11.09
C MET A 305 20.79 25.15 10.08
N ALA A 306 21.34 25.07 8.87
CA ALA A 306 20.86 25.88 7.74
C ALA A 306 19.36 25.60 7.46
N ASP A 307 18.71 26.53 6.75
CA ASP A 307 17.33 26.42 6.27
C ASP A 307 16.23 26.31 7.35
N GLY A 308 16.49 26.82 8.56
CA GLY A 308 15.51 26.85 9.66
C GLY A 308 15.31 25.50 10.36
N CYS A 309 16.17 24.53 10.07
CA CYS A 309 16.18 23.24 10.74
C CYS A 309 16.95 23.34 12.07
N SER A 310 16.63 22.49 13.04
CA SER A 310 17.48 22.28 14.22
C SER A 310 17.73 20.79 14.42
N LYS A 311 18.90 20.40 14.91
CA LYS A 311 19.29 19.02 15.25
C LYS A 311 19.29 18.87 16.77
N VAL A 312 18.78 17.74 17.28
CA VAL A 312 18.80 17.43 18.72
C VAL A 312 19.88 16.39 19.01
N ILE A 313 20.95 16.80 19.69
CA ILE A 313 22.08 15.94 20.05
C ILE A 313 21.81 15.35 21.43
N ILE A 314 21.81 14.03 21.56
CA ILE A 314 21.58 13.33 22.83
C ILE A 314 22.81 12.50 23.18
N ASN A 315 23.64 13.03 24.10
CA ASN A 315 24.98 12.52 24.45
C ASN A 315 25.98 12.53 23.27
N ASP A 316 27.29 12.55 23.58
CA ASP A 316 28.39 12.74 22.62
C ASP A 316 28.56 11.62 21.57
N SER A 317 27.63 10.65 21.50
CA SER A 317 27.69 9.48 20.61
C SER A 317 26.37 9.16 19.90
N THR A 318 25.28 9.91 20.11
CA THR A 318 24.00 9.64 19.45
C THR A 318 23.39 10.91 18.90
N ASP A 319 23.62 11.11 17.60
CA ASP A 319 23.01 12.18 16.82
C ASP A 319 21.63 11.78 16.37
N ILE A 320 20.61 12.48 16.86
CA ILE A 320 19.25 12.31 16.36
C ILE A 320 18.93 13.58 15.57
N PRO A 321 18.84 13.51 14.24
CA PRO A 321 18.25 14.58 13.46
C PRO A 321 16.74 14.60 13.72
N LEU A 322 16.35 15.01 14.91
CA LEU A 322 15.05 15.58 15.20
C LEU A 322 15.11 16.97 14.61
N HIS A 323 14.75 17.10 13.33
CA HIS A 323 14.41 18.40 12.78
C HIS A 323 13.39 19.02 13.71
N ALA A 324 13.69 20.17 14.29
CA ALA A 324 12.74 20.90 15.11
C ALA A 324 11.68 21.65 14.27
N THR A 325 11.45 21.21 13.04
CA THR A 325 10.11 21.13 12.46
C THR A 325 9.55 19.77 12.83
N LEU A 326 8.50 19.68 13.65
CA LEU A 326 7.84 18.41 14.04
C LEU A 326 7.73 17.40 12.86
N GLY A 327 8.75 16.54 12.70
CA GLY A 327 8.91 15.57 11.61
C GLY A 327 9.17 16.15 10.20
N GLY A 328 9.76 15.33 9.32
CA GLY A 328 9.83 15.57 7.87
C GLY A 328 11.24 15.86 7.30
N PRO A 329 11.38 15.90 5.96
CA PRO A 329 12.62 16.28 5.27
C PRO A 329 12.95 17.77 5.49
N ALA A 330 14.22 18.14 5.32
CA ALA A 330 14.63 19.56 5.35
C ALA A 330 13.92 20.37 4.25
N ARG A 331 13.73 21.68 4.46
CA ARG A 331 13.01 22.56 3.52
C ARG A 331 13.55 22.49 2.10
N GLY A 332 14.87 22.52 1.92
CA GLY A 332 15.49 22.40 0.59
C GLY A 332 15.20 21.06 -0.08
N VAL A 333 15.07 19.97 0.71
CA VAL A 333 14.68 18.65 0.20
C VAL A 333 13.20 18.66 -0.20
N CYS A 334 12.30 19.19 0.62
CA CYS A 334 10.88 19.31 0.28
C CYS A 334 10.68 20.17 -0.97
N ALA A 335 11.35 21.32 -1.06
CA ALA A 335 11.28 22.21 -2.22
C ALA A 335 11.74 21.50 -3.49
N ARG A 336 12.89 20.80 -3.43
CA ARG A 336 13.42 20.05 -4.55
C ARG A 336 12.53 18.87 -4.95
N VAL A 337 11.96 18.14 -3.99
CA VAL A 337 10.99 17.07 -4.26
C VAL A 337 9.74 17.64 -4.94
N VAL A 338 9.20 18.76 -4.44
CA VAL A 338 8.04 19.43 -5.04
C VAL A 338 8.36 19.92 -6.44
N GLU A 339 9.52 20.56 -6.65
CA GLU A 339 9.97 21.02 -7.97
C GLU A 339 10.15 19.86 -8.94
N GLU A 340 10.78 18.76 -8.53
CA GLU A 340 10.95 17.55 -9.35
C GLU A 340 9.61 16.89 -9.67
N VAL A 341 8.68 16.83 -8.72
CA VAL A 341 7.32 16.27 -8.91
C VAL A 341 6.50 17.14 -9.85
N VAL A 342 6.54 18.46 -9.68
CA VAL A 342 5.83 19.41 -10.55
C VAL A 342 6.42 19.42 -11.95
N ALA A 343 7.75 19.41 -12.10
CA ALA A 343 8.40 19.33 -13.40
C ALA A 343 7.99 18.05 -14.16
N LYS A 344 8.03 16.90 -13.48
CA LYS A 344 7.57 15.62 -14.03
C LYS A 344 6.09 15.61 -14.43
N ALA A 345 5.25 16.33 -13.71
CA ALA A 345 3.83 16.43 -14.03
C ALA A 345 3.53 17.38 -15.20
N LEU A 346 4.46 18.27 -15.55
CA LEU A 346 4.34 19.24 -16.64
C LEU A 346 5.01 18.79 -17.94
N GLU A 347 5.85 17.74 -17.91
CA GLU A 347 6.49 17.17 -19.12
C GLU A 347 5.54 16.27 -19.95
N ASP A 348 4.38 15.91 -19.40
CA ASP A 348 3.37 15.02 -20.03
C ASP A 348 2.17 15.78 -20.67
N ASP A 349 2.24 17.12 -20.79
CA ASP A 349 1.30 17.99 -21.55
C ASP A 349 1.90 18.48 -22.88
#